data_AF-A0AAC9I872-F1
#
_entry.id   AF-A0AAC9I872-F1
#
_cell.length_a   1.000
_cell.length_b   1.000
_cell.length_c   1.000
_cell.angle_alpha   90.00
_cell.angle_beta   90.00
_cell.angle_gamma   90.00
#
_symmetry.space_group_name_H-M   'P 1'
#
loop_
_entity.id
_entity.type
_entity.pdbx_description
1 polymer ?
#
loop_
_entity_poly.entity_id
_entity_poly.type
_entity_poly.pdbx_seq_one_letter_code
_entity_poly.pdbx_strand_id
1 'polypeptide(L)'
;MIWIEFIVLIGMILVGAQMKGIGLGVMGMVGLFIFLFVFKMKPTDPPLDVMLIIMAIVTTAATLQASGGLDYLVNLAEKIIKSNPSNITFIAPFTVYFLCLFAGTAHIVYSLLPIISEVSAKKGIRPERPLSISVIASHLALTGSPMSAATAALVVILGYPGALVDIMMICIPACIIGVLIGCFSVFKMGAELNEDPVFLQKMKDPEFAKTMMTDVEGVEKQLKPGAKTSVLIFTFAIVLIVIAGAFPNLVPSFESGKRTLAVAANGSLSMVTIISVITLTASAAMMLITKTSTAEVTKASLFTSMASAVVSVFGVVWMSSTFMNSNEQIIEHALGGIVNDYPWTFSVAVFIMGILMFSQAATTKTMMPLGIALGLPPSALMAIFPAVNSDFVLPGYPTLLAAINFDRTGSTKIGKYVINHSFNLPGVVAIGVAIAVGFLLGSIFL
;
A
#
# COMPACT_ATOMS: atom_id res chain seq x y z
N MET A 1 -30.78 -7.43 12.77
CA MET A 1 -29.60 -7.60 13.65
C MET A 1 -28.32 -7.17 12.96
N ILE A 2 -28.04 -7.67 11.75
CA ILE A 2 -26.88 -7.27 10.92
C ILE A 2 -26.62 -5.76 10.83
N TRP A 3 -27.64 -4.90 10.71
CA TRP A 3 -27.45 -3.45 10.65
C TRP A 3 -26.86 -2.85 11.93
N ILE A 4 -27.24 -3.37 13.10
CA ILE A 4 -26.71 -2.90 14.39
C ILE A 4 -25.26 -3.36 14.54
N GLU A 5 -24.99 -4.61 14.17
CA GLU A 5 -23.64 -5.19 14.16
C GLU A 5 -22.73 -4.45 13.19
N PHE A 6 -23.25 -4.06 12.02
CA PHE A 6 -22.56 -3.25 11.04
C PHE A 6 -22.30 -1.83 11.57
N ILE A 7 -23.25 -1.20 12.26
CA ILE A 7 -23.03 0.09 12.93
C ILE A 7 -21.92 -0.03 13.97
N VAL A 8 -21.85 -1.12 14.74
CA VAL A 8 -20.74 -1.38 15.66
C VAL A 8 -19.42 -1.51 14.90
N LEU A 9 -19.38 -2.31 13.83
CA LEU A 9 -18.20 -2.49 12.98
C LEU A 9 -17.66 -1.13 12.49
N ILE A 10 -18.52 -0.35 11.85
CA ILE A 10 -18.19 0.96 11.31
C ILE A 10 -17.83 1.94 12.42
N GLY A 11 -18.58 1.95 13.52
CA GLY A 11 -18.33 2.83 14.67
C GLY A 11 -16.93 2.62 15.26
N MET A 12 -16.52 1.36 15.45
CA MET A 12 -15.19 1.04 15.98
C MET A 12 -14.07 1.40 15.00
N ILE A 13 -14.29 1.18 13.70
CA ILE A 13 -13.32 1.59 12.66
C ILE A 13 -13.16 3.11 12.63
N LEU A 14 -14.26 3.87 12.65
CA LEU A 14 -14.23 5.34 12.59
C LEU A 14 -13.55 5.94 13.83
N VAL A 15 -13.88 5.46 15.03
CA VAL A 15 -13.23 5.90 16.27
C VAL A 15 -11.75 5.53 16.26
N GLY A 16 -11.42 4.31 15.86
CA GLY A 16 -10.04 3.83 15.78
C GLY A 16 -9.18 4.62 14.79
N ALA A 17 -9.74 4.98 13.63
CA ALA A 17 -9.06 5.81 12.63
C ALA A 17 -8.73 7.22 13.16
N GLN A 18 -9.60 7.80 13.99
CA GLN A 18 -9.38 9.12 14.61
C GLN A 18 -8.27 9.10 15.68
N MET A 19 -8.08 7.98 16.37
CA MET A 19 -7.06 7.83 17.40
C MET A 19 -5.62 7.78 16.84
N LYS A 20 -5.46 7.52 15.54
CA LYS A 20 -4.17 7.34 14.84
C LYS A 20 -3.32 6.20 15.41
N GLY A 21 -2.24 5.85 14.71
CA GLY A 21 -1.30 4.80 15.15
C GLY A 21 -2.00 3.46 15.40
N ILE A 22 -1.82 2.89 16.60
CA ILE A 22 -2.41 1.59 16.98
C ILE A 22 -3.93 1.63 17.24
N GLY A 23 -4.53 2.82 17.26
CA GLY A 23 -5.93 3.02 17.68
C GLY A 23 -6.94 2.20 16.89
N LEU A 24 -6.71 2.07 15.57
CA LEU A 24 -7.53 1.25 14.69
C LEU A 24 -7.61 -0.20 15.19
N GLY A 25 -6.46 -0.80 15.53
CA GLY A 25 -6.40 -2.16 16.06
C GLY A 25 -7.04 -2.33 17.43
N VAL A 26 -6.77 -1.41 18.36
CA VAL A 26 -7.33 -1.50 19.71
C VAL A 26 -8.85 -1.36 19.70
N MET A 27 -9.40 -0.44 18.91
CA MET A 27 -10.85 -0.31 18.75
C MET A 27 -11.47 -1.51 18.02
N GLY A 28 -10.74 -2.14 17.09
CA GLY A 28 -11.12 -3.43 16.53
C GLY A 28 -11.33 -4.51 17.60
N MET A 29 -10.45 -4.58 18.62
CA MET A 29 -10.63 -5.52 19.73
C MET A 29 -11.83 -5.20 20.61
N VAL A 30 -12.16 -3.91 20.80
CA VAL A 30 -13.39 -3.50 21.49
C VAL A 30 -14.63 -3.95 20.72
N GLY A 31 -14.64 -3.78 19.39
CA GLY A 31 -15.74 -4.27 18.56
C GLY A 31 -15.86 -5.79 18.56
N LEU A 32 -14.73 -6.51 18.49
CA LEU A 32 -14.72 -7.96 18.64
C LEU A 32 -15.27 -8.38 20.02
N PHE A 33 -14.91 -7.69 21.09
CA PHE A 33 -15.49 -7.92 22.41
C PHE A 33 -17.02 -7.77 22.38
N ILE A 34 -17.54 -6.71 21.76
CA ILE A 34 -18.99 -6.51 21.62
C ILE A 34 -19.62 -7.66 20.82
N PHE A 35 -19.03 -8.07 19.69
CA PHE A 35 -19.53 -9.19 18.88
C PHE A 35 -19.60 -10.51 19.65
N LEU A 36 -18.57 -10.83 20.42
CA LEU A 36 -18.49 -12.09 21.16
C LEU A 36 -19.41 -12.08 22.38
N PHE A 37 -19.36 -11.02 23.19
CA PHE A 37 -20.02 -11.01 24.49
C PHE A 37 -21.47 -10.52 24.42
N VAL A 38 -21.81 -9.61 23.51
CA VAL A 38 -23.17 -9.08 23.35
C VAL A 38 -23.93 -9.86 22.27
N PHE A 39 -23.39 -9.92 21.05
CA PHE A 39 -24.06 -10.56 19.90
C PHE A 39 -23.87 -12.09 19.84
N LYS A 40 -23.01 -12.66 20.70
CA LYS A 40 -22.72 -14.11 20.77
C LYS A 40 -22.20 -14.68 19.44
N MET A 41 -21.49 -13.87 18.68
CA MET A 41 -20.84 -14.30 17.44
C MET A 41 -19.69 -15.26 17.74
N LYS A 42 -19.58 -16.30 16.91
CA LYS A 42 -18.44 -17.21 16.95
C LYS A 42 -17.24 -16.52 16.30
N PRO A 43 -16.11 -16.31 17.00
CA PRO A 43 -14.93 -15.70 16.40
C PRO A 43 -14.34 -16.60 15.32
N THR A 44 -13.77 -15.99 14.27
CA THR A 44 -12.88 -16.69 13.35
C THR A 44 -11.49 -16.85 13.97
N ASP A 45 -10.56 -17.49 13.25
CA ASP A 45 -9.15 -17.47 13.64
C ASP A 45 -8.55 -16.05 13.51
N PRO A 46 -7.58 -15.68 14.37
CA PRO A 46 -6.84 -14.45 14.21
C PRO A 46 -5.97 -14.48 12.94
N PRO A 47 -5.69 -13.31 12.32
CA PRO A 47 -4.98 -13.19 11.04
C PRO A 47 -3.45 -13.35 11.17
N LEU A 48 -3.00 -14.44 11.80
CA LEU A 48 -1.59 -14.69 12.13
C LEU A 48 -0.70 -14.76 10.89
N ASP A 49 -1.23 -15.28 9.77
CA ASP A 49 -0.53 -15.35 8.48
C ASP A 49 -0.08 -13.96 8.00
N VAL A 50 -1.00 -12.99 7.98
CA VAL A 50 -0.71 -11.63 7.54
C VAL A 50 0.20 -10.91 8.53
N MET A 51 0.00 -11.12 9.84
CA MET A 51 0.85 -10.54 10.88
C MET A 51 2.31 -11.00 10.73
N LEU A 52 2.55 -12.29 10.53
CA LEU A 52 3.89 -12.87 10.33
C LEU A 52 4.55 -12.29 9.07
N ILE A 53 3.81 -12.19 7.97
CA ILE A 53 4.30 -11.58 6.73
C ILE A 53 4.70 -10.12 6.94
N ILE A 54 3.85 -9.31 7.60
CA ILE A 54 4.15 -7.90 7.89
C ILE A 54 5.42 -7.80 8.74
N MET A 55 5.52 -8.60 9.81
CA MET A 55 6.71 -8.60 10.66
C MET A 55 7.97 -8.95 9.87
N ALA A 56 7.93 -9.96 9.02
CA ALA A 56 9.09 -10.39 8.24
C ALA A 56 9.51 -9.35 7.20
N ILE A 57 8.59 -8.95 6.30
CA ILE A 57 8.86 -8.00 5.22
C ILE A 57 9.31 -6.65 5.77
N VAL A 58 8.57 -6.08 6.74
CA VAL A 58 8.85 -4.73 7.20
C VAL A 58 10.11 -4.70 8.08
N THR A 59 10.44 -5.78 8.78
CA THR A 59 11.76 -5.91 9.45
C THR A 59 12.88 -5.87 8.40
N THR A 60 12.74 -6.60 7.29
CA THR A 60 13.75 -6.59 6.23
C THR A 60 13.86 -5.22 5.55
N ALA A 61 12.74 -4.52 5.33
CA ALA A 61 12.74 -3.15 4.82
C ALA A 61 13.35 -2.14 5.82
N ALA A 62 13.10 -2.32 7.12
CA ALA A 62 13.74 -1.54 8.18
C ALA A 62 15.25 -1.78 8.23
N THR A 63 15.70 -3.02 7.99
CA THR A 63 17.12 -3.35 7.85
C THR A 63 17.73 -2.66 6.64
N LEU A 64 17.04 -2.67 5.49
CA LEU A 64 17.47 -1.93 4.30
C LEU A 64 17.62 -0.43 4.59
N GLN A 65 16.68 0.15 5.33
CA GLN A 65 16.75 1.54 5.77
C GLN A 65 17.95 1.77 6.71
N ALA A 66 18.13 0.94 7.73
CA ALA A 66 19.21 1.06 8.70
C ALA A 66 20.61 0.92 8.06
N SER A 67 20.74 0.06 7.05
CA SER A 67 21.97 -0.14 6.26
C SER A 67 22.28 1.02 5.30
N GLY A 68 21.41 2.01 5.18
CA GLY A 68 21.54 3.14 4.24
C GLY A 68 21.13 2.80 2.80
N GLY A 69 20.59 1.60 2.56
CA GLY A 69 20.11 1.19 1.24
C GLY A 69 18.95 2.05 0.76
N LEU A 70 18.06 2.46 1.67
CA LEU A 70 16.98 3.38 1.33
C LEU A 70 17.49 4.75 0.91
N ASP A 71 18.52 5.30 1.58
CA ASP A 71 19.14 6.57 1.17
C ASP A 71 19.75 6.48 -0.24
N TYR A 72 20.36 5.33 -0.60
CA TYR A 72 20.85 5.10 -1.96
C TYR A 72 19.73 5.09 -3.00
N LEU A 73 18.62 4.41 -2.72
CA LEU A 73 17.47 4.36 -3.62
C LEU A 73 16.81 5.74 -3.77
N VAL A 74 16.71 6.51 -2.69
CA VAL A 74 16.19 7.89 -2.71
C VAL A 74 17.11 8.79 -3.53
N ASN A 75 18.43 8.68 -3.39
CA ASN A 75 19.39 9.45 -4.20
C ASN A 75 19.24 9.12 -5.70
N LEU A 76 19.04 7.85 -6.05
CA LEU A 76 18.78 7.45 -7.43
C LEU A 76 17.45 8.04 -7.95
N ALA A 77 16.39 7.94 -7.16
CA ALA A 77 15.09 8.52 -7.50
C ALA A 77 15.16 10.05 -7.65
N GLU A 78 15.90 10.74 -6.80
CA GLU A 78 16.16 12.18 -6.90
C GLU A 78 16.82 12.54 -8.23
N LYS A 79 17.87 11.80 -8.63
CA LYS A 79 18.54 11.99 -9.92
C LYS A 79 17.59 11.81 -11.09
N ILE A 80 16.72 10.79 -11.04
CA ILE A 80 15.71 10.55 -12.08
C ILE A 80 14.73 11.74 -12.16
N ILE A 81 14.20 12.21 -11.03
CA ILE A 81 13.26 13.34 -10.97
C ILE A 81 13.93 14.63 -11.49
N LYS A 82 15.18 14.89 -11.10
CA LYS A 82 15.94 16.07 -11.53
C LYS A 82 16.41 16.01 -12.98
N SER A 83 16.47 14.83 -13.61
CA SER A 83 16.96 14.68 -14.98
C SER A 83 16.05 15.31 -16.05
N ASN A 84 14.74 15.38 -15.81
CA ASN A 84 13.77 15.99 -16.73
C ASN A 84 12.64 16.69 -15.95
N PRO A 85 12.96 17.81 -15.28
CA PRO A 85 12.04 18.48 -14.37
C PRO A 85 10.80 19.06 -15.07
N SER A 86 10.88 19.35 -16.37
CA SER A 86 9.73 19.82 -17.17
C SER A 86 8.59 18.80 -17.24
N ASN A 87 8.89 17.51 -17.08
CA ASN A 87 7.91 16.41 -17.13
C ASN A 87 7.69 15.76 -15.76
N ILE A 88 7.93 16.51 -14.66
CA ILE A 88 7.85 15.98 -13.29
C ILE A 88 6.48 15.35 -12.96
N THR A 89 5.38 15.86 -13.53
CA THR A 89 4.03 15.29 -13.39
C THR A 89 3.92 13.86 -13.89
N PHE A 90 4.83 13.40 -14.76
CA PHE A 90 4.92 12.00 -15.18
C PHE A 90 6.08 11.27 -14.50
N ILE A 91 7.26 11.90 -14.42
CA ILE A 91 8.47 11.25 -13.92
C ILE A 91 8.39 10.93 -12.43
N ALA A 92 7.90 11.86 -11.62
CA ALA A 92 7.82 11.65 -10.17
C ALA A 92 6.88 10.49 -9.80
N PRO A 93 5.66 10.38 -10.36
CA PRO A 93 4.77 9.26 -10.07
C PRO A 93 5.34 7.90 -10.44
N PHE A 94 5.95 7.75 -11.62
CA PHE A 94 6.56 6.48 -12.00
C PHE A 94 7.79 6.14 -11.16
N THR A 95 8.62 7.15 -10.84
CA THR A 95 9.76 6.96 -9.94
C THR A 95 9.30 6.45 -8.57
N VAL A 96 8.25 7.08 -8.01
CA VAL A 96 7.64 6.65 -6.74
C VAL A 96 7.01 5.26 -6.86
N TYR A 97 6.26 5.00 -7.93
CA TYR A 97 5.63 3.69 -8.16
C TYR A 97 6.66 2.56 -8.15
N PHE A 98 7.72 2.66 -8.97
CA PHE A 98 8.72 1.60 -9.04
C PHE A 98 9.51 1.44 -7.75
N LEU A 99 9.79 2.54 -7.04
CA LEU A 99 10.49 2.47 -5.76
C LEU A 99 9.63 1.82 -4.67
N CYS A 100 8.33 2.16 -4.60
CA CYS A 100 7.39 1.53 -3.69
C CYS A 100 7.09 0.07 -4.07
N LEU A 101 7.04 -0.25 -5.36
CA LEU A 101 6.87 -1.61 -5.87
C LEU A 101 8.05 -2.48 -5.46
N PHE A 102 9.27 -1.95 -5.58
CA PHE A 102 10.49 -2.61 -5.15
C PHE A 102 10.49 -2.86 -3.63
N ALA A 103 10.21 -1.83 -2.84
CA ALA A 103 10.34 -1.95 -1.39
C ALA A 103 9.14 -2.58 -0.68
N GLY A 104 7.97 -2.63 -1.33
CA GLY A 104 6.74 -3.17 -0.74
C GLY A 104 6.03 -2.26 0.26
N THR A 105 6.37 -0.96 0.31
CA THR A 105 5.71 0.01 1.20
C THR A 105 5.58 1.40 0.58
N ALA A 106 4.40 2.01 0.77
CA ALA A 106 4.13 3.38 0.35
C ALA A 106 4.90 4.42 1.18
N HIS A 107 5.39 4.06 2.37
CA HIS A 107 6.05 4.97 3.30
C HIS A 107 7.39 5.53 2.77
N ILE A 108 7.95 4.94 1.71
CA ILE A 108 9.15 5.50 1.07
C ILE A 108 8.88 6.83 0.39
N VAL A 109 7.62 7.10 0.02
CA VAL A 109 7.25 8.35 -0.64
C VAL A 109 7.65 9.57 0.19
N TYR A 110 7.67 9.49 1.53
CA TYR A 110 8.03 10.61 2.41
C TYR A 110 9.37 11.25 2.07
N SER A 111 10.36 10.46 1.66
CA SER A 111 11.68 10.95 1.31
C SER A 111 11.70 11.65 -0.05
N LEU A 112 10.73 11.37 -0.92
CA LEU A 112 10.61 11.94 -2.26
C LEU A 112 9.67 13.15 -2.32
N LEU A 113 8.65 13.22 -1.48
CA LEU A 113 7.72 14.36 -1.42
C LEU A 113 8.41 15.74 -1.35
N PRO A 114 9.41 15.99 -0.48
CA PRO A 114 10.08 17.29 -0.46
C PRO A 114 10.82 17.58 -1.78
N ILE A 115 11.48 16.58 -2.38
CA ILE A 115 12.18 16.71 -3.66
C ILE A 115 11.18 17.03 -4.78
N ILE A 116 10.05 16.31 -4.83
CA ILE A 116 9.01 16.52 -5.82
C ILE A 116 8.44 17.93 -5.69
N SER A 117 8.11 18.35 -4.46
CA SER A 117 7.60 19.70 -4.17
C SER A 117 8.57 20.79 -4.62
N GLU A 118 9.85 20.66 -4.25
CA GLU A 118 10.89 21.63 -4.58
C GLU A 118 11.13 21.73 -6.09
N VAL A 119 11.36 20.60 -6.76
CA VAL A 119 11.64 20.59 -8.21
C VAL A 119 10.45 21.11 -9.00
N SER A 120 9.22 20.81 -8.56
CA SER A 120 7.99 21.33 -9.19
C SER A 120 7.91 22.85 -9.05
N ALA A 121 8.02 23.36 -7.83
CA ALA A 121 7.94 24.79 -7.55
C ALA A 121 9.02 25.59 -8.30
N LYS A 122 10.27 25.09 -8.29
CA LYS A 122 11.38 25.71 -9.03
C LYS A 122 11.15 25.74 -10.54
N LYS A 123 10.50 24.72 -11.09
CA LYS A 123 10.18 24.68 -12.51
C LYS A 123 8.95 25.52 -12.88
N GLY A 124 8.28 26.13 -11.90
CA GLY A 124 7.02 26.83 -12.10
C GLY A 124 5.83 25.89 -12.31
N ILE A 125 6.01 24.59 -12.06
CA ILE A 125 4.95 23.58 -12.16
C ILE A 125 4.23 23.52 -10.82
N ARG A 126 2.90 23.66 -10.85
CA ARG A 126 2.04 23.58 -9.66
C ARG A 126 2.31 22.26 -8.89
N PRO A 127 2.87 22.28 -7.68
CA PRO A 127 3.25 21.06 -6.94
C PRO A 127 2.09 20.10 -6.68
N GLU A 128 0.87 20.62 -6.55
CA GLU A 128 -0.36 19.83 -6.42
C GLU A 128 -0.46 18.71 -7.44
N ARG A 129 -0.05 18.96 -8.70
CA ARG A 129 -0.15 18.00 -9.79
C ARG A 129 0.75 16.79 -9.53
N PRO A 130 2.10 16.88 -9.52
CA PRO A 130 2.96 15.74 -9.27
C PRO A 130 2.83 15.15 -7.86
N LEU A 131 2.64 15.96 -6.81
CA LEU A 131 2.51 15.44 -5.45
C LEU A 131 1.28 14.54 -5.28
N SER A 132 0.13 14.96 -5.81
CA SER A 132 -1.10 14.19 -5.67
C SER A 132 -0.99 12.83 -6.33
N ILE A 133 -0.60 12.77 -7.60
CA ILE A 133 -0.48 11.51 -8.33
C ILE A 133 0.71 10.66 -7.83
N SER A 134 1.80 11.25 -7.32
CA SER A 134 2.90 10.47 -6.70
C SER A 134 2.46 9.74 -5.43
N VAL A 135 1.63 10.37 -4.58
CA VAL A 135 1.07 9.68 -3.42
C VAL A 135 0.19 8.51 -3.85
N ILE A 136 -0.71 8.71 -4.81
CA ILE A 136 -1.57 7.64 -5.35
C ILE A 136 -0.72 6.51 -5.97
N ALA A 137 0.32 6.86 -6.73
CA ALA A 137 1.24 5.90 -7.32
C ALA A 137 1.97 5.06 -6.26
N SER A 138 2.33 5.65 -5.11
CA SER A 138 2.93 4.92 -3.98
C SER A 138 2.01 3.84 -3.42
N HIS A 139 0.69 4.09 -3.42
CA HIS A 139 -0.32 3.16 -2.94
C HIS A 139 -0.57 2.05 -3.96
N LEU A 140 -0.80 2.41 -5.23
CA LEU A 140 -1.02 1.46 -6.32
C LEU A 140 0.16 0.48 -6.50
N ALA A 141 1.39 0.90 -6.18
CA ALA A 141 2.55 0.01 -6.22
C ALA A 141 2.46 -1.19 -5.26
N LEU A 142 1.64 -1.10 -4.21
CA LEU A 142 1.47 -2.18 -3.24
C LEU A 142 0.62 -3.32 -3.80
N THR A 143 -0.24 -3.06 -4.78
CA THR A 143 -1.01 -4.08 -5.47
C THR A 143 -0.19 -4.60 -6.65
N GLY A 144 0.51 -5.72 -6.44
CA GLY A 144 1.43 -6.31 -7.41
C GLY A 144 2.88 -6.42 -6.92
N SER A 145 3.26 -5.73 -5.84
CA SER A 145 4.60 -5.94 -5.25
C SER A 145 4.68 -7.31 -4.54
N PRO A 146 5.68 -8.16 -4.82
CA PRO A 146 5.92 -9.39 -4.05
C PRO A 146 6.38 -9.11 -2.61
N MET A 147 6.80 -7.87 -2.32
CA MET A 147 7.18 -7.40 -0.99
C MET A 147 6.03 -6.67 -0.28
N SER A 148 4.84 -6.60 -0.86
CA SER A 148 3.69 -5.98 -0.21
C SER A 148 2.93 -6.97 0.64
N ALA A 149 2.60 -6.58 1.87
CA ALA A 149 1.74 -7.37 2.75
C ALA A 149 0.34 -7.59 2.15
N ALA A 150 -0.18 -6.64 1.35
CA ALA A 150 -1.46 -6.80 0.68
C ALA A 150 -1.39 -7.88 -0.40
N THR A 151 -0.36 -7.85 -1.26
CA THR A 151 -0.17 -8.87 -2.30
C THR A 151 0.00 -10.25 -1.66
N ALA A 152 0.84 -10.34 -0.64
CA ALA A 152 1.07 -11.59 0.06
C ALA A 152 -0.21 -12.13 0.74
N ALA A 153 -1.06 -11.25 1.29
CA ALA A 153 -2.37 -11.63 1.80
C ALA A 153 -3.26 -12.21 0.69
N LEU A 154 -3.32 -11.56 -0.48
CA LEU A 154 -4.09 -12.07 -1.62
C LEU A 154 -3.56 -13.42 -2.12
N VAL A 155 -2.24 -13.60 -2.20
CA VAL A 155 -1.61 -14.89 -2.57
C VAL A 155 -2.06 -16.02 -1.63
N VAL A 156 -2.06 -15.77 -0.32
CA VAL A 156 -2.49 -16.77 0.68
C VAL A 156 -3.99 -17.07 0.56
N ILE A 157 -4.81 -16.07 0.23
CA ILE A 157 -6.26 -16.20 0.07
C ILE A 157 -6.61 -17.01 -1.19
N LEU A 158 -5.93 -16.75 -2.31
CA LEU A 158 -6.12 -17.48 -3.56
C LEU A 158 -5.62 -18.92 -3.47
N GLY A 159 -4.52 -19.15 -2.74
CA GLY A 159 -4.11 -20.48 -2.27
C GLY A 159 -3.67 -21.48 -3.34
N TYR A 160 -3.61 -21.10 -4.61
CA TYR A 160 -3.18 -21.97 -5.71
C TYR A 160 -1.73 -21.69 -6.15
N PRO A 161 -1.03 -22.67 -6.74
CA PRO A 161 0.36 -22.49 -7.18
C PRO A 161 0.44 -21.53 -8.37
N GLY A 162 1.33 -20.54 -8.33
CA GLY A 162 1.45 -19.51 -9.37
C GLY A 162 0.67 -18.21 -9.11
N ALA A 163 -0.19 -18.17 -8.09
CA ALA A 163 -1.03 -16.99 -7.79
C ALA A 163 -0.23 -15.67 -7.65
N LEU A 164 0.99 -15.71 -7.11
CA LEU A 164 1.85 -14.53 -7.03
C LEU A 164 2.19 -13.97 -8.42
N VAL A 165 2.52 -14.85 -9.37
CA VAL A 165 2.89 -14.45 -10.74
C VAL A 165 1.68 -13.85 -11.44
N ASP A 166 0.53 -14.48 -11.32
CA ASP A 166 -0.72 -14.00 -11.91
C ASP A 166 -1.11 -12.61 -11.37
N ILE A 167 -1.01 -12.41 -10.04
CA ILE A 167 -1.25 -11.10 -9.42
C ILE A 167 -0.27 -10.06 -9.99
N MET A 168 1.01 -10.39 -10.09
CA MET A 168 2.02 -9.48 -10.66
C MET A 168 1.73 -9.17 -12.14
N MET A 169 1.40 -10.19 -12.93
CA MET A 169 1.14 -10.10 -14.36
C MET A 169 -0.09 -9.23 -14.66
N ILE A 170 -1.09 -9.23 -13.79
CA ILE A 170 -2.29 -8.39 -13.94
C ILE A 170 -2.07 -7.03 -13.30
N CYS A 171 -1.72 -6.98 -12.02
CA CYS A 171 -1.77 -5.75 -11.23
C CYS A 171 -0.65 -4.77 -11.58
N ILE A 172 0.58 -5.24 -11.88
CA ILE A 172 1.69 -4.33 -12.21
C ILE A 172 1.38 -3.51 -13.48
N PRO A 173 1.08 -4.11 -14.65
CA PRO A 173 0.75 -3.34 -15.85
C PRO A 173 -0.55 -2.55 -15.69
N ALA A 174 -1.58 -3.09 -15.03
CA ALA A 174 -2.82 -2.38 -14.77
C ALA A 174 -2.59 -1.10 -13.94
N CYS A 175 -1.80 -1.18 -12.87
CA CYS A 175 -1.47 -0.02 -12.05
C CYS A 175 -0.55 0.97 -12.76
N ILE A 176 0.39 0.51 -13.61
CA ILE A 176 1.20 1.40 -14.46
C ILE A 176 0.31 2.24 -15.39
N ILE A 177 -0.66 1.60 -16.05
CA ILE A 177 -1.62 2.29 -16.92
C ILE A 177 -2.53 3.20 -16.09
N GLY A 178 -2.98 2.74 -14.92
CA GLY A 178 -3.74 3.57 -13.97
C GLY A 178 -2.99 4.84 -13.57
N VAL A 179 -1.72 4.72 -13.19
CA VAL A 179 -0.85 5.87 -12.86
C VAL A 179 -0.70 6.78 -14.08
N LEU A 180 -0.49 6.23 -15.28
CA LEU A 180 -0.38 7.02 -16.51
C LEU A 180 -1.61 7.89 -16.75
N ILE A 181 -2.81 7.30 -16.68
CA ILE A 181 -4.07 8.04 -16.88
C ILE A 181 -4.33 9.00 -15.70
N GLY A 182 -3.93 8.61 -14.49
CA GLY A 182 -3.89 9.50 -13.32
C GLY A 182 -3.05 10.76 -13.56
N CYS A 183 -1.86 10.63 -14.16
CA CYS A 183 -1.02 11.78 -14.54
C CYS A 183 -1.73 12.71 -15.53
N PHE A 184 -2.43 12.16 -16.52
CA PHE A 184 -3.24 12.96 -17.45
C PHE A 184 -4.39 13.69 -16.75
N SER A 185 -5.03 13.05 -15.76
CA SER A 185 -6.15 13.65 -15.02
C SER A 185 -5.75 14.91 -14.23
N VAL A 186 -4.48 15.01 -13.82
CA VAL A 186 -3.96 16.16 -13.06
C VAL A 186 -3.18 17.16 -13.90
N PHE A 187 -2.98 16.89 -15.20
CA PHE A 187 -2.09 17.68 -16.06
C PHE A 187 -2.46 19.17 -16.11
N LYS A 188 -3.76 19.49 -16.03
CA LYS A 188 -4.31 20.86 -15.97
C LYS A 188 -5.11 21.12 -14.69
N MET A 189 -4.82 20.38 -13.61
CA MET A 189 -5.51 20.60 -12.34
C MET A 189 -5.04 21.90 -11.70
N GLY A 190 -6.00 22.79 -11.38
CA GLY A 190 -5.75 24.10 -10.81
C GLY A 190 -5.08 25.10 -11.77
N ALA A 191 -5.00 26.37 -11.33
CA ALA A 191 -4.30 27.42 -12.06
C ALA A 191 -2.80 27.12 -12.19
N GLU A 192 -2.16 27.69 -13.21
CA GLU A 192 -0.69 27.66 -13.30
C GLU A 192 -0.08 28.34 -12.06
N LEU A 193 1.12 27.90 -11.66
CA LEU A 193 1.66 28.28 -10.35
C LEU A 193 1.85 29.80 -10.23
N ASN A 194 2.31 30.45 -11.30
CA ASN A 194 2.48 31.89 -11.42
C ASN A 194 1.16 32.69 -11.44
N GLU A 195 0.03 32.02 -11.62
CA GLU A 195 -1.32 32.62 -11.62
C GLU A 195 -2.11 32.26 -10.34
N ASP A 196 -1.59 31.38 -9.49
CA ASP A 196 -2.27 30.96 -8.27
C ASP A 196 -2.29 32.10 -7.23
N PRO A 197 -3.48 32.58 -6.81
CA PRO A 197 -3.59 33.68 -5.86
C PRO A 197 -2.92 33.41 -4.50
N VAL A 198 -2.94 32.16 -4.03
CA VAL A 198 -2.31 31.77 -2.77
C VAL A 198 -0.79 31.83 -2.90
N PHE A 199 -0.25 31.37 -4.02
CA PHE A 199 1.18 31.44 -4.29
C PHE A 199 1.64 32.89 -4.46
N LEU A 200 0.93 33.69 -5.25
CA LEU A 200 1.22 35.11 -5.44
C LEU A 200 1.17 35.89 -4.12
N GLN A 201 0.23 35.57 -3.23
CA GLN A 201 0.16 36.17 -1.91
C GLN A 201 1.37 35.81 -1.04
N LYS A 202 1.84 34.55 -1.09
CA LYS A 202 3.06 34.12 -0.38
C LYS A 202 4.32 34.77 -0.94
N MET A 203 4.40 34.97 -2.26
CA MET A 203 5.53 35.64 -2.92
C MET A 203 5.70 37.12 -2.52
N LYS A 204 4.69 37.74 -1.88
CA LYS A 204 4.82 39.09 -1.30
C LYS A 204 5.72 39.11 -0.06
N ASP A 205 5.90 37.97 0.61
CA ASP A 205 6.85 37.83 1.71
C ASP A 205 8.28 37.70 1.13
N PRO A 206 9.18 38.68 1.42
CA PRO A 206 10.55 38.66 0.90
C PRO A 206 11.36 37.43 1.34
N GLU A 207 11.12 36.89 2.53
CA GLU A 207 11.82 35.68 2.99
C GLU A 207 11.40 34.46 2.17
N PHE A 208 10.08 34.29 1.98
CA PHE A 208 9.55 33.21 1.16
C PHE A 208 10.05 33.30 -0.29
N ALA A 209 9.98 34.49 -0.89
CA ALA A 209 10.47 34.73 -2.24
C ALA A 209 11.96 34.39 -2.37
N LYS A 210 12.78 34.79 -1.40
CA LYS A 210 14.21 34.44 -1.36
C LYS A 210 14.40 32.92 -1.31
N THR A 211 13.63 32.19 -0.50
CA THR A 211 13.74 30.72 -0.45
C THR A 211 13.35 30.02 -1.75
N MET A 212 12.53 30.64 -2.60
CA MET A 212 12.18 30.11 -3.93
C MET A 212 13.26 30.41 -4.98
N MET A 213 14.04 31.49 -4.78
CA MET A 213 15.12 31.92 -5.68
C MET A 213 16.49 31.36 -5.32
N THR A 214 16.67 30.84 -4.11
CA THR A 214 17.95 30.28 -3.68
C THR A 214 18.00 28.80 -4.07
N ASP A 215 19.05 28.41 -4.79
CA ASP A 215 19.34 26.99 -4.95
C ASP A 215 19.80 26.42 -3.62
N VAL A 216 18.94 25.64 -2.98
CA VAL A 216 19.39 24.69 -1.96
C VAL A 216 20.26 23.67 -2.70
N GLU A 217 21.57 23.78 -2.57
CA GLU A 217 22.47 22.71 -2.96
C GLU A 217 21.99 21.43 -2.29
N GLY A 218 21.64 20.43 -3.10
CA GLY A 218 21.27 19.13 -2.57
C GLY A 218 22.43 18.63 -1.72
N VAL A 219 22.21 18.48 -0.42
CA VAL A 219 23.23 17.92 0.47
C VAL A 219 23.50 16.52 -0.07
N GLU A 220 24.65 16.34 -0.71
CA GLU A 220 25.06 15.05 -1.24
C GLU A 220 25.31 14.15 -0.02
N LYS A 221 24.27 13.43 0.42
CA LYS A 221 24.37 12.52 1.55
C LYS A 221 25.44 11.49 1.21
N GLN A 222 26.53 11.49 1.97
CA GLN A 222 27.50 10.41 1.91
C GLN A 222 26.79 9.10 2.24
N LEU A 223 26.75 8.21 1.24
CA LEU A 223 26.13 6.91 1.39
C LEU A 223 26.94 6.06 2.37
N LYS A 224 26.25 5.33 3.25
CA LYS A 224 26.91 4.31 4.07
C LYS A 224 27.63 3.31 3.16
N PRO A 225 28.83 2.82 3.50
CA PRO A 225 29.58 1.88 2.68
C PRO A 225 28.81 0.61 2.29
N GLY A 226 27.86 0.17 3.13
CA GLY A 226 26.99 -0.99 2.89
C GLY A 226 25.71 -0.72 2.09
N ALA A 227 25.41 0.52 1.71
CA ALA A 227 24.11 0.91 1.14
C ALA A 227 23.80 0.14 -0.15
N LYS A 228 24.70 0.14 -1.14
CA LYS A 228 24.50 -0.58 -2.41
C LYS A 228 24.40 -2.09 -2.19
N THR A 229 25.25 -2.64 -1.32
CA THR A 229 25.25 -4.07 -0.99
C THR A 229 23.92 -4.49 -0.35
N SER A 230 23.36 -3.68 0.55
CA SER A 230 22.04 -3.96 1.15
C SER A 230 20.92 -4.00 0.10
N VAL A 231 20.93 -3.08 -0.86
CA VAL A 231 19.96 -3.09 -1.98
C VAL A 231 20.13 -4.34 -2.84
N LEU A 232 21.35 -4.79 -3.12
CA LEU A 232 21.58 -6.02 -3.88
C LEU A 232 21.04 -7.26 -3.16
N ILE A 233 21.28 -7.38 -1.85
CA ILE A 233 20.75 -8.49 -1.03
C ILE A 233 19.22 -8.45 -1.00
N PHE A 234 18.63 -7.27 -0.83
CA PHE A 234 17.18 -7.10 -0.85
C PHE A 234 16.57 -7.45 -2.20
N THR A 235 17.22 -7.05 -3.31
CA THR A 235 16.83 -7.42 -4.67
C THR A 235 16.87 -8.93 -4.87
N PHE A 236 17.92 -9.59 -4.39
CA PHE A 236 18.04 -11.04 -4.45
C PHE A 236 16.91 -11.74 -3.69
N ALA A 237 16.51 -11.21 -2.52
CA ALA A 237 15.37 -11.72 -1.76
C ALA A 237 14.05 -11.63 -2.54
N ILE A 238 13.80 -10.50 -3.22
CA ILE A 238 12.62 -10.33 -4.09
C ILE A 238 12.62 -11.38 -5.18
N VAL A 239 13.74 -11.56 -5.88
CA VAL A 239 13.87 -12.54 -6.96
C VAL A 239 13.60 -13.96 -6.45
N LEU A 240 14.12 -14.33 -5.28
CA LEU A 240 13.84 -15.63 -4.67
C LEU A 240 12.36 -15.83 -4.34
N ILE A 241 11.67 -14.80 -3.83
CA ILE A 241 10.22 -14.87 -3.54
C ILE A 241 9.43 -15.10 -4.85
N VAL A 242 9.77 -14.37 -5.90
CA VAL A 242 9.12 -14.51 -7.21
C VAL A 242 9.39 -15.88 -7.79
N ILE A 243 10.63 -16.38 -7.75
CA ILE A 243 10.98 -17.74 -8.21
C ILE A 243 10.22 -18.80 -7.41
N ALA A 244 10.16 -18.69 -6.08
CA ALA A 244 9.44 -19.63 -5.24
C ALA A 244 7.92 -19.63 -5.51
N GLY A 245 7.35 -18.45 -5.80
CA GLY A 245 5.94 -18.33 -6.20
C GLY A 245 5.65 -18.83 -7.62
N ALA A 246 6.59 -18.65 -8.55
CA ALA A 246 6.47 -19.06 -9.95
C ALA A 246 6.73 -20.55 -10.18
N PHE A 247 7.67 -21.12 -9.41
CA PHE A 247 8.11 -22.51 -9.54
C PHE A 247 7.98 -23.25 -8.21
N PRO A 248 6.75 -23.62 -7.81
CA PRO A 248 6.49 -24.35 -6.56
C PRO A 248 7.32 -25.64 -6.43
N ASN A 249 7.70 -26.27 -7.55
CA ASN A 249 8.51 -27.49 -7.58
C ASN A 249 9.95 -27.28 -7.08
N LEU A 250 10.45 -26.04 -7.07
CA LEU A 250 11.77 -25.71 -6.51
C LEU A 250 11.72 -25.52 -5.00
N VAL A 251 10.52 -25.40 -4.43
CA VAL A 251 10.30 -25.23 -3.00
C VAL A 251 10.20 -26.62 -2.35
N PRO A 252 10.85 -26.85 -1.19
CA PRO A 252 10.74 -28.12 -0.49
C PRO A 252 9.28 -28.49 -0.19
N SER A 253 8.94 -29.76 -0.44
CA SER A 253 7.67 -30.37 -0.04
C SER A 253 7.90 -31.47 0.99
N PHE A 254 6.95 -31.60 1.89
CA PHE A 254 6.95 -32.60 2.96
C PHE A 254 5.86 -33.64 2.72
N GLU A 255 5.80 -34.67 3.55
CA GLU A 255 4.70 -35.62 3.52
C GLU A 255 3.36 -34.93 3.77
N SER A 256 2.31 -35.42 3.12
CA SER A 256 0.95 -34.93 3.33
C SER A 256 0.50 -35.20 4.77
N GLY A 257 -0.21 -34.25 5.36
CA GLY A 257 -0.56 -34.30 6.77
C GLY A 257 -1.53 -33.22 7.19
N LYS A 258 -1.57 -32.92 8.49
CA LYS A 258 -2.43 -31.87 9.04
C LYS A 258 -1.93 -30.51 8.58
N ARG A 259 -2.81 -29.71 7.97
CA ARG A 259 -2.53 -28.31 7.63
C ARG A 259 -2.05 -27.55 8.87
N THR A 260 -0.96 -26.82 8.72
CA THR A 260 -0.44 -25.86 9.70
C THR A 260 -0.34 -24.47 9.06
N LEU A 261 0.08 -23.46 9.83
CA LEU A 261 0.46 -22.16 9.24
C LEU A 261 1.66 -22.29 8.31
N ALA A 262 2.53 -23.28 8.54
CA ALA A 262 3.78 -23.42 7.82
C ALA A 262 3.69 -24.28 6.55
N VAL A 263 2.88 -25.34 6.62
CA VAL A 263 2.77 -26.40 5.60
C VAL A 263 1.30 -26.69 5.32
N ALA A 264 0.92 -26.71 4.05
CA ALA A 264 -0.39 -27.08 3.57
C ALA A 264 -0.67 -28.58 3.74
N ALA A 265 -1.92 -29.00 3.62
CA ALA A 265 -2.31 -30.41 3.84
C ALA A 265 -1.64 -31.38 2.85
N ASN A 266 -1.34 -30.92 1.64
CA ASN A 266 -0.61 -31.68 0.61
C ASN A 266 0.92 -31.68 0.81
N GLY A 267 1.42 -31.14 1.92
CA GLY A 267 2.85 -31.09 2.23
C GLY A 267 3.61 -29.91 1.61
N SER A 268 2.98 -29.04 0.82
CA SER A 268 3.67 -27.87 0.27
C SER A 268 3.87 -26.79 1.34
N LEU A 269 4.98 -26.04 1.25
CA LEU A 269 5.20 -24.88 2.11
C LEU A 269 4.20 -23.76 1.79
N SER A 270 3.68 -23.13 2.83
CA SER A 270 2.82 -21.94 2.66
C SER A 270 3.65 -20.74 2.22
N MET A 271 3.02 -19.82 1.47
CA MET A 271 3.68 -18.56 1.09
C MET A 271 4.03 -17.70 2.30
N VAL A 272 3.33 -17.86 3.43
CA VAL A 272 3.70 -17.24 4.71
C VAL A 272 5.11 -17.68 5.11
N THR A 273 5.40 -18.98 5.07
CA THR A 273 6.72 -19.53 5.43
C THR A 273 7.78 -19.09 4.45
N ILE A 274 7.51 -19.23 3.15
CA ILE A 274 8.46 -18.91 2.08
C ILE A 274 8.90 -17.44 2.18
N ILE A 275 7.94 -16.52 2.24
CA ILE A 275 8.20 -15.09 2.34
C ILE A 275 8.95 -14.79 3.65
N SER A 276 8.50 -15.33 4.79
CA SER A 276 9.11 -15.03 6.09
C SER A 276 10.55 -15.50 6.17
N VAL A 277 10.85 -16.72 5.71
CA VAL A 277 12.21 -17.27 5.73
C VAL A 277 13.11 -16.46 4.80
N ILE A 278 12.73 -16.26 3.54
CA ILE A 278 13.57 -15.55 2.57
C ILE A 278 13.86 -14.11 3.03
N THR A 279 12.84 -13.38 3.47
CA THR A 279 13.00 -11.98 3.88
C THR A 279 13.83 -11.83 5.14
N LEU A 280 13.60 -12.65 6.18
CA LEU A 280 14.39 -12.58 7.41
C LEU A 280 15.83 -13.08 7.23
N THR A 281 16.06 -14.07 6.36
CA THR A 281 17.41 -14.45 5.95
C THR A 281 18.12 -13.32 5.23
N ALA A 282 17.43 -12.59 4.34
CA ALA A 282 18.00 -11.40 3.70
C ALA A 282 18.29 -10.28 4.71
N SER A 283 17.43 -10.10 5.71
CA SER A 283 17.69 -9.17 6.82
C SER A 283 18.97 -9.55 7.58
N ALA A 284 19.12 -10.82 7.95
CA ALA A 284 20.33 -11.31 8.62
C ALA A 284 21.58 -11.10 7.75
N ALA A 285 21.52 -11.43 6.46
CA ALA A 285 22.62 -11.23 5.53
C ALA A 285 23.00 -9.75 5.39
N MET A 286 22.03 -8.85 5.26
CA MET A 286 22.27 -7.40 5.24
C MET A 286 22.98 -6.95 6.51
N MET A 287 22.49 -7.35 7.68
CA MET A 287 23.09 -6.97 8.96
C MET A 287 24.53 -7.45 9.10
N LEU A 288 24.79 -8.71 8.76
CA LEU A 288 26.13 -9.31 8.86
C LEU A 288 27.13 -8.69 7.87
N ILE A 289 26.73 -8.52 6.61
CA ILE A 289 27.63 -8.06 5.54
C ILE A 289 27.87 -6.54 5.64
N THR A 290 26.83 -5.77 5.94
CA THR A 290 26.96 -4.31 6.08
C THR A 290 27.34 -3.84 7.48
N LYS A 291 27.45 -4.78 8.43
CA LYS A 291 27.71 -4.52 9.86
C LYS A 291 26.67 -3.58 10.48
N THR A 292 25.42 -3.66 10.02
CA THR A 292 24.30 -2.87 10.56
C THR A 292 23.86 -3.47 11.90
N SER A 293 23.78 -2.64 12.94
CA SER A 293 23.41 -3.11 14.27
C SER A 293 21.90 -3.36 14.40
N THR A 294 21.52 -4.33 15.25
CA THR A 294 20.10 -4.59 15.58
C THR A 294 19.40 -3.35 16.14
N ALA A 295 20.13 -2.53 16.90
CA ALA A 295 19.61 -1.29 17.47
C ALA A 295 19.28 -0.22 16.41
N GLU A 296 20.03 -0.16 15.31
CA GLU A 296 19.69 0.73 14.19
C GLU A 296 18.42 0.26 13.48
N VAL A 297 18.24 -1.05 13.32
CA VAL A 297 17.03 -1.62 12.69
C VAL A 297 15.78 -1.30 13.51
N THR A 298 15.81 -1.51 14.83
CA THR A 298 14.64 -1.24 15.68
C THR A 298 14.29 0.24 15.83
N LYS A 299 15.28 1.13 15.61
CA LYS A 299 15.10 2.58 15.58
C LYS A 299 14.67 3.11 14.20
N ALA A 300 14.71 2.28 13.16
CA ALA A 300 14.25 2.70 11.84
C ALA A 300 12.74 3.00 11.86
N SER A 301 12.34 4.08 11.19
CA SER A 301 10.93 4.52 11.17
C SER A 301 9.99 3.46 10.57
N LEU A 302 10.47 2.65 9.63
CA LEU A 302 9.72 1.52 9.08
C LEU A 302 9.40 0.46 10.14
N PHE A 303 10.30 0.23 11.10
CA PHE A 303 10.07 -0.72 12.20
C PHE A 303 8.97 -0.24 13.15
N THR A 304 8.91 1.06 13.46
CA THR A 304 7.80 1.62 14.25
C THR A 304 6.47 1.52 13.49
N SER A 305 6.49 1.75 12.18
CA SER A 305 5.30 1.63 11.32
C SER A 305 4.76 0.19 11.30
N MET A 306 5.65 -0.81 11.37
CA MET A 306 5.28 -2.23 11.49
C MET A 306 4.43 -2.50 12.73
N ALA A 307 4.83 -2.01 13.90
CA ALA A 307 4.08 -2.24 15.15
C ALA A 307 2.63 -1.73 15.04
N SER A 308 2.44 -0.55 14.44
CA SER A 308 1.11 0.00 14.17
C SER A 308 0.30 -0.86 13.21
N ALA A 309 0.92 -1.34 12.13
CA ALA A 309 0.27 -2.17 11.12
C ALA A 309 -0.16 -3.54 11.68
N VAL A 310 0.71 -4.20 12.46
CA VAL A 310 0.42 -5.50 13.07
C VAL A 310 -0.74 -5.41 14.05
N VAL A 311 -0.75 -4.41 14.94
CA VAL A 311 -1.86 -4.21 15.88
C VAL A 311 -3.16 -3.90 15.14
N SER A 312 -3.09 -3.07 14.09
CA SER A 312 -4.25 -2.73 13.26
C SER A 312 -4.86 -3.96 12.58
N VAL A 313 -4.02 -4.80 11.96
CA VAL A 313 -4.45 -6.06 11.35
C VAL A 313 -5.04 -6.99 12.40
N PHE A 314 -4.37 -7.16 13.54
CA PHE A 314 -4.81 -8.09 14.58
C PHE A 314 -6.22 -7.79 15.09
N GLY A 315 -6.52 -6.51 15.36
CA GLY A 315 -7.84 -6.13 15.87
C GLY A 315 -8.92 -6.03 14.80
N VAL A 316 -8.67 -5.22 13.75
CA VAL A 316 -9.74 -4.88 12.80
C VAL A 316 -10.05 -6.03 11.86
N VAL A 317 -9.05 -6.76 11.38
CA VAL A 317 -9.32 -7.91 10.50
C VAL A 317 -10.05 -8.99 11.28
N TRP A 318 -9.66 -9.27 12.52
CA TRP A 318 -10.32 -10.31 13.32
C TRP A 318 -11.77 -9.95 13.68
N MET A 319 -12.01 -8.68 14.03
CA MET A 319 -13.36 -8.14 14.21
C MET A 319 -14.18 -8.27 12.92
N SER A 320 -13.63 -7.81 11.80
CA SER A 320 -14.34 -7.76 10.52
C SER A 320 -14.61 -9.16 9.97
N SER A 321 -13.65 -10.08 10.05
CA SER A 321 -13.83 -11.47 9.64
C SER A 321 -14.87 -12.19 10.50
N THR A 322 -14.92 -11.91 11.81
CA THR A 322 -15.96 -12.43 12.70
C THR A 322 -17.35 -11.93 12.32
N PHE A 323 -17.48 -10.64 12.03
CA PHE A 323 -18.73 -10.05 11.53
C PHE A 323 -19.16 -10.68 10.20
N MET A 324 -18.24 -10.76 9.23
CA MET A 324 -18.53 -11.31 7.90
C MET A 324 -18.93 -12.78 7.99
N ASN A 325 -18.18 -13.61 8.71
CA ASN A 325 -18.47 -15.02 8.88
C ASN A 325 -19.82 -15.26 9.60
N SER A 326 -20.17 -14.42 10.57
CA SER A 326 -21.45 -14.54 11.28
C SER A 326 -22.65 -14.14 10.42
N ASN A 327 -22.43 -13.35 9.36
CA ASN A 327 -23.47 -12.79 8.49
C ASN A 327 -23.39 -13.28 7.04
N GLU A 328 -22.55 -14.28 6.76
CA GLU A 328 -22.21 -14.75 5.41
C GLU A 328 -23.44 -15.03 4.55
N GLN A 329 -24.39 -15.83 5.05
CA GLN A 329 -25.61 -16.18 4.32
C GLN A 329 -26.46 -14.97 3.92
N ILE A 330 -26.56 -13.96 4.79
CA ILE A 330 -27.33 -12.74 4.52
C ILE A 330 -26.61 -11.90 3.45
N ILE A 331 -25.29 -11.80 3.55
CA ILE A 331 -24.47 -11.05 2.61
C ILE A 331 -24.51 -11.71 1.22
N GLU A 332 -24.37 -13.04 1.16
CA GLU A 332 -24.48 -13.83 -0.06
C GLU A 332 -25.85 -13.67 -0.72
N HIS A 333 -26.94 -13.75 0.06
CA HIS A 333 -28.28 -13.59 -0.48
C HIS A 333 -28.52 -12.17 -1.03
N ALA A 334 -27.99 -11.14 -0.36
CA ALA A 334 -28.20 -9.74 -0.75
C ALA A 334 -27.35 -9.31 -1.94
N LEU A 335 -26.11 -9.80 -2.06
CA LEU A 335 -25.13 -9.31 -3.03
C LEU A 335 -24.76 -10.34 -4.11
N GLY A 336 -24.98 -11.63 -3.87
CA GLY A 336 -24.49 -12.72 -4.71
C GLY A 336 -24.96 -12.64 -6.16
N GLY A 337 -26.23 -12.34 -6.41
CA GLY A 337 -26.75 -12.22 -7.79
C GLY A 337 -26.04 -11.12 -8.59
N ILE A 338 -25.95 -9.91 -8.01
CA ILE A 338 -25.32 -8.76 -8.67
C ILE A 338 -23.83 -8.99 -8.89
N VAL A 339 -23.13 -9.57 -7.91
CA VAL A 339 -21.69 -9.81 -8.00
C VAL A 339 -21.35 -10.91 -9.00
N ASN A 340 -22.19 -11.93 -9.14
CA ASN A 340 -22.01 -12.98 -10.15
C ASN A 340 -22.26 -12.45 -11.58
N ASP A 341 -23.33 -11.67 -11.78
CA ASP A 341 -23.66 -11.13 -13.10
C ASP A 341 -22.71 -9.99 -13.51
N TYR A 342 -22.24 -9.20 -12.52
CA TYR A 342 -21.38 -8.04 -12.73
C TYR A 342 -20.21 -8.03 -11.73
N PRO A 343 -19.16 -8.84 -11.95
CA PRO A 343 -18.02 -8.98 -11.03
C PRO A 343 -17.38 -7.66 -10.59
N TRP A 344 -17.30 -6.68 -11.49
CA TRP A 344 -16.71 -5.37 -11.21
C TRP A 344 -17.44 -4.60 -10.09
N THR A 345 -18.72 -4.88 -9.84
CA THR A 345 -19.49 -4.19 -8.78
C THR A 345 -18.91 -4.45 -7.39
N PHE A 346 -18.26 -5.60 -7.19
CA PHE A 346 -17.58 -5.91 -5.95
C PHE A 346 -16.41 -4.95 -5.66
N SER A 347 -15.82 -4.34 -6.69
CA SER A 347 -14.81 -3.29 -6.49
C SER A 347 -15.33 -2.09 -5.70
N VAL A 348 -16.62 -1.75 -5.82
CA VAL A 348 -17.23 -0.66 -5.05
C VAL A 348 -17.25 -1.01 -3.56
N ALA A 349 -17.59 -2.26 -3.22
CA ALA A 349 -17.57 -2.73 -1.84
C ALA A 349 -16.15 -2.73 -1.26
N VAL A 350 -15.17 -3.24 -2.03
CA VAL A 350 -13.75 -3.23 -1.64
C VAL A 350 -13.24 -1.79 -1.47
N PHE A 351 -13.61 -0.89 -2.39
CA PHE A 351 -13.23 0.53 -2.34
C PHE A 351 -13.81 1.20 -1.09
N ILE A 352 -15.11 1.06 -0.81
CA ILE A 352 -15.73 1.63 0.39
C ILE A 352 -15.07 1.10 1.66
N MET A 353 -14.78 -0.21 1.72
CA MET A 353 -14.11 -0.79 2.88
C MET A 353 -12.67 -0.31 3.03
N GLY A 354 -11.93 -0.11 1.94
CA GLY A 354 -10.58 0.44 2.02
C GLY A 354 -10.52 1.89 2.53
N ILE A 355 -11.53 2.72 2.19
CA ILE A 355 -11.69 4.07 2.77
C ILE A 355 -11.76 4.00 4.30
N LEU A 356 -12.52 3.04 4.82
CA LEU A 356 -12.79 2.90 6.24
C LEU A 356 -11.60 2.28 6.98
N MET A 357 -10.99 1.24 6.41
CA MET A 357 -9.95 0.47 7.08
C MET A 357 -8.57 1.12 7.07
N PHE A 358 -8.29 2.11 6.19
CA PHE A 358 -6.97 2.75 6.07
C PHE A 358 -5.80 1.75 6.01
N SER A 359 -6.02 0.57 5.43
CA SER A 359 -5.01 -0.49 5.33
C SER A 359 -5.33 -1.43 4.18
N GLN A 360 -4.44 -1.47 3.20
CA GLN A 360 -4.56 -2.34 2.02
C GLN A 360 -4.60 -3.81 2.44
N ALA A 361 -3.69 -4.23 3.32
CA ALA A 361 -3.61 -5.62 3.78
C ALA A 361 -4.85 -6.02 4.60
N ALA A 362 -5.33 -5.15 5.49
CA ALA A 362 -6.53 -5.43 6.28
C ALA A 362 -7.78 -5.52 5.38
N THR A 363 -7.90 -4.61 4.41
CA THR A 363 -9.00 -4.60 3.43
C THR A 363 -8.96 -5.87 2.58
N THR A 364 -7.79 -6.27 2.10
CA THR A 364 -7.59 -7.50 1.32
C THR A 364 -8.03 -8.72 2.13
N LYS A 365 -7.56 -8.83 3.38
CA LYS A 365 -7.84 -9.99 4.23
C LYS A 365 -9.30 -10.08 4.66
N THR A 366 -9.99 -8.94 4.75
CA THR A 366 -11.40 -8.87 5.09
C THR A 366 -12.30 -9.15 3.89
N MET A 367 -12.00 -8.54 2.74
CA MET A 367 -12.91 -8.51 1.59
C MET A 367 -12.69 -9.63 0.59
N MET A 368 -11.43 -10.02 0.30
CA MET A 368 -11.19 -11.01 -0.76
C MET A 368 -11.79 -12.39 -0.47
N PRO A 369 -11.81 -12.90 0.79
CA PRO A 369 -12.52 -14.15 1.09
C PRO A 369 -14.02 -14.05 0.83
N LEU A 370 -14.64 -12.90 1.10
CA LEU A 370 -16.04 -12.66 0.78
C LEU A 370 -16.27 -12.69 -0.73
N GLY A 371 -15.35 -12.13 -1.53
CA GLY A 371 -15.43 -12.23 -2.98
C GLY A 371 -15.42 -13.68 -3.48
N ILE A 372 -14.60 -14.55 -2.86
CA ILE A 372 -14.58 -16.00 -3.15
C ILE A 372 -15.92 -16.65 -2.78
N ALA A 373 -16.45 -16.36 -1.58
CA ALA A 373 -17.73 -16.89 -1.12
C ALA A 373 -18.89 -16.49 -2.06
N LEU A 374 -18.84 -15.27 -2.60
CA LEU A 374 -19.79 -14.78 -3.60
C LEU A 374 -19.63 -15.39 -5.00
N GLY A 375 -18.62 -16.26 -5.23
CA GLY A 375 -18.41 -16.95 -6.49
C GLY A 375 -17.46 -16.27 -7.47
N LEU A 376 -16.75 -15.21 -7.06
CA LEU A 376 -15.84 -14.50 -7.97
C LEU A 376 -14.62 -15.36 -8.33
N PRO A 377 -14.26 -15.46 -9.62
CA PRO A 377 -13.06 -16.16 -10.04
C PRO A 377 -11.79 -15.41 -9.59
N PRO A 378 -10.65 -16.11 -9.42
CA PRO A 378 -9.38 -15.48 -9.06
C PRO A 378 -8.99 -14.29 -9.94
N SER A 379 -9.21 -14.38 -11.26
CA SER A 379 -8.91 -13.31 -12.21
C SER A 379 -9.69 -12.02 -11.91
N ALA A 380 -10.97 -12.12 -11.52
CA ALA A 380 -11.78 -10.98 -11.11
C ALA A 380 -11.27 -10.36 -9.80
N LEU A 381 -10.89 -11.18 -8.82
CA LEU A 381 -10.32 -10.68 -7.56
C LEU A 381 -9.00 -9.94 -7.78
N MET A 382 -8.15 -10.42 -8.68
CA MET A 382 -6.93 -9.72 -9.09
C MET A 382 -7.22 -8.41 -9.80
N ALA A 383 -8.19 -8.40 -10.72
CA ALA A 383 -8.62 -7.19 -11.40
C ALA A 383 -9.16 -6.13 -10.43
N ILE A 384 -9.90 -6.55 -9.40
CA ILE A 384 -10.48 -5.69 -8.38
C ILE A 384 -9.45 -5.24 -7.35
N PHE A 385 -8.33 -5.97 -7.20
CA PHE A 385 -7.35 -5.75 -6.16
C PHE A 385 -6.88 -4.30 -5.99
N PRO A 386 -6.65 -3.48 -7.05
CA PRO A 386 -6.32 -2.07 -6.91
C PRO A 386 -7.32 -1.24 -6.06
N ALA A 387 -8.58 -1.67 -5.93
CA ALA A 387 -9.61 -1.01 -5.12
C ALA A 387 -9.27 -0.92 -3.61
N VAL A 388 -8.35 -1.77 -3.12
CA VAL A 388 -7.90 -1.71 -1.72
C VAL A 388 -7.08 -0.45 -1.41
N ASN A 389 -6.63 0.28 -2.44
CA ASN A 389 -5.84 1.51 -2.32
C ASN A 389 -6.70 2.77 -2.18
N SER A 390 -7.82 2.70 -1.46
CA SER A 390 -8.80 3.79 -1.31
C SER A 390 -8.64 4.60 -0.02
N ASP A 391 -7.53 4.40 0.69
CA ASP A 391 -7.14 5.11 1.91
C ASP A 391 -6.88 6.62 1.71
N PHE A 392 -6.79 7.09 0.46
CA PHE A 392 -6.68 8.50 0.12
C PHE A 392 -8.00 9.27 0.17
N VAL A 393 -9.18 8.62 0.15
CA VAL A 393 -10.47 9.33 -0.03
C VAL A 393 -10.81 10.25 1.14
N LEU A 394 -10.43 9.81 2.34
CA LEU A 394 -10.44 10.63 3.53
C LEU A 394 -9.02 11.15 3.78
N PRO A 395 -8.81 12.45 3.98
CA PRO A 395 -7.49 13.06 4.13
C PRO A 395 -6.87 12.82 5.52
N GLY A 396 -7.04 11.62 6.07
CA GLY A 396 -6.46 11.19 7.34
C GLY A 396 -5.18 10.38 7.17
N TYR A 397 -4.92 9.84 5.97
CA TYR A 397 -3.79 8.95 5.76
C TYR A 397 -2.45 9.73 5.75
N PRO A 398 -1.40 9.25 6.44
CA PRO A 398 -0.23 10.09 6.71
C PRO A 398 0.56 10.52 5.46
N THR A 399 0.53 9.77 4.35
CA THR A 399 1.19 10.17 3.08
C THR A 399 0.54 11.40 2.46
N LEU A 400 -0.77 11.54 2.55
CA LEU A 400 -1.51 12.71 2.05
C LEU A 400 -1.16 13.96 2.86
N LEU A 401 -1.18 13.83 4.19
CA LEU A 401 -0.85 14.92 5.11
C LEU A 401 0.60 15.37 4.95
N ALA A 402 1.53 14.42 4.77
CA ALA A 402 2.93 14.75 4.48
C ALA A 402 3.07 15.53 3.17
N ALA A 403 2.38 15.11 2.10
CA ALA A 403 2.43 15.79 0.81
C ALA A 403 1.89 17.23 0.88
N ILE A 404 0.80 17.45 1.63
CA ILE A 404 0.28 18.80 1.91
C ILE A 404 1.32 19.63 2.68
N ASN A 405 1.94 19.05 3.70
CA ASN A 405 2.92 19.77 4.54
C ASN A 405 4.20 20.13 3.78
N PHE A 406 4.66 19.27 2.87
CA PHE A 406 5.85 19.54 2.05
C PHE A 406 5.58 20.55 0.92
N ASP A 407 4.31 20.78 0.55
CA ASP A 407 3.97 21.81 -0.42
C ASP A 407 3.98 23.21 0.20
N ARG A 408 5.14 23.88 0.06
CA ARG A 408 5.32 25.26 0.54
C ARG A 408 4.50 26.27 -0.24
N THR A 409 4.08 25.97 -1.48
CA THR A 409 3.25 26.87 -2.31
C THR A 409 1.82 26.95 -1.79
N GLY A 410 1.33 25.90 -1.12
CA GLY A 410 -0.07 25.78 -0.67
C GLY A 410 -1.05 25.39 -1.78
N SER A 411 -0.53 24.92 -2.93
CA SER A 411 -1.35 24.43 -4.03
C SER A 411 -2.04 23.10 -3.66
N THR A 412 -1.36 22.24 -2.91
CA THR A 412 -1.82 20.95 -2.38
C THR A 412 -2.55 21.17 -1.07
N LYS A 413 -3.83 20.80 -1.01
CA LYS A 413 -4.67 21.14 0.14
C LYS A 413 -5.89 20.24 0.29
N ILE A 414 -6.44 20.30 1.50
CA ILE A 414 -7.84 19.96 1.76
C ILE A 414 -8.66 21.23 1.49
N GLY A 415 -9.65 21.12 0.62
CA GLY A 415 -10.58 22.17 0.27
C GLY A 415 -11.67 22.34 1.32
N LYS A 416 -12.82 22.88 0.89
CA LYS A 416 -13.94 23.21 1.79
C LYS A 416 -14.55 21.98 2.47
N TYR A 417 -14.57 20.84 1.78
CA TYR A 417 -15.13 19.58 2.28
C TYR A 417 -14.01 18.57 2.50
N VAL A 418 -14.21 17.65 3.45
CA VAL A 418 -13.22 16.60 3.78
C VAL A 418 -12.84 15.78 2.55
N ILE A 419 -13.80 15.42 1.71
CA ILE A 419 -13.58 14.69 0.44
C ILE A 419 -13.19 15.60 -0.74
N ASN A 420 -13.05 16.90 -0.54
CA ASN A 420 -12.59 17.82 -1.58
C ASN A 420 -11.12 18.09 -1.34
N HIS A 421 -10.21 17.27 -1.88
CA HIS A 421 -8.78 17.47 -1.75
C HIS A 421 -8.02 16.99 -3.00
N SER A 422 -6.78 17.44 -3.12
CA SER A 422 -5.90 17.26 -4.29
C SER A 422 -5.74 15.80 -4.76
N PHE A 423 -5.85 14.82 -3.86
CA PHE A 423 -5.63 13.40 -4.16
C PHE A 423 -6.85 12.67 -4.74
N ASN A 424 -8.07 13.23 -4.64
CA ASN A 424 -9.28 12.46 -4.95
C ASN A 424 -9.45 12.19 -6.44
N LEU A 425 -9.32 13.21 -7.28
CA LEU A 425 -9.40 13.06 -8.72
C LEU A 425 -8.35 12.05 -9.27
N PRO A 426 -7.04 12.23 -9.03
CA PRO A 426 -6.05 11.27 -9.52
C PRO A 426 -6.26 9.87 -8.93
N GLY A 427 -6.66 9.76 -7.67
CA GLY A 427 -6.88 8.47 -7.00
C GLY A 427 -8.02 7.68 -7.62
N VAL A 428 -9.20 8.30 -7.76
CA VAL A 428 -10.38 7.65 -8.36
C VAL A 428 -10.11 7.27 -9.82
N VAL A 429 -9.49 8.17 -10.59
CA VAL A 429 -9.15 7.89 -12.00
C VAL A 429 -8.16 6.74 -12.10
N ALA A 430 -7.05 6.79 -11.35
CA ALA A 430 -6.00 5.79 -11.46
C ALA A 430 -6.48 4.39 -11.02
N ILE A 431 -7.27 4.30 -9.95
CA ILE A 431 -7.84 3.02 -9.49
C ILE A 431 -8.89 2.51 -10.45
N GLY A 432 -9.83 3.36 -10.91
CA GLY A 432 -10.86 2.94 -11.85
C GLY A 432 -10.27 2.39 -13.14
N VAL A 433 -9.24 3.06 -13.67
CA VAL A 433 -8.50 2.59 -14.85
C VAL A 433 -7.73 1.31 -14.55
N ALA A 434 -7.04 1.21 -13.41
CA ALA A 434 -6.32 -0.01 -13.03
C ALA A 434 -7.27 -1.21 -12.92
N ILE A 435 -8.48 -1.03 -12.38
CA ILE A 435 -9.46 -2.11 -12.30
C ILE A 435 -9.96 -2.50 -13.70
N ALA A 436 -10.32 -1.52 -14.54
CA ALA A 436 -10.79 -1.79 -15.90
C ALA A 436 -9.72 -2.52 -16.74
N VAL A 437 -8.47 -2.07 -16.67
CA VAL A 437 -7.34 -2.73 -17.32
C VAL A 437 -7.09 -4.11 -16.69
N GLY A 438 -7.21 -4.24 -15.36
CA GLY A 438 -7.08 -5.51 -14.66
C GLY A 438 -8.07 -6.56 -15.17
N PHE A 439 -9.33 -6.17 -15.42
CA PHE A 439 -10.33 -7.07 -16.02
C PHE A 439 -9.96 -7.46 -17.45
N LEU A 440 -9.50 -6.49 -18.26
CA LEU A 440 -9.05 -6.77 -19.61
C LEU A 440 -7.87 -7.75 -19.63
N LEU A 441 -6.83 -7.50 -18.83
CA LEU A 441 -5.66 -8.38 -18.74
C LEU A 441 -6.03 -9.74 -18.16
N GLY A 442 -6.91 -9.76 -17.16
CA GLY A 442 -7.48 -10.98 -16.61
C GLY A 442 -8.09 -11.84 -17.71
N SER A 443 -8.97 -11.26 -18.55
CA SER A 443 -9.61 -11.99 -19.66
C SER A 443 -8.67 -12.46 -20.79
N ILE A 444 -7.47 -11.91 -20.87
CA ILE A 444 -6.47 -12.26 -21.90
C ILE A 444 -5.53 -13.35 -21.39
N PHE A 445 -5.12 -13.27 -20.13
CA PHE A 445 -4.07 -14.12 -19.56
C PHE A 445 -4.59 -15.30 -18.73
N LEU A 446 -5.81 -15.20 -18.17
CA LEU A 446 -6.43 -16.18 -17.26
C LEU A 446 -7.85 -16.55 -17.71
#